data_AF-A0A7Y5GBC7-F1
#
_entry.id   AF-A0A7Y5GBC7-F1
#
_cell.length_a   1.000
_cell.length_b   1.000
_cell.length_c   1.000
_cell.angle_alpha   90.00
_cell.angle_beta   90.00
_cell.angle_gamma   90.00
#
_symmetry.space_group_name_H-M   'P 1'
#
loop_
_entity.id
_entity.type
_entity.pdbx_description
1 polymer ?
#
loop_
_entity_poly.entity_id
_entity_poly.type
_entity_poly.pdbx_seq_one_letter_code
_entity_poly.pdbx_strand_id
1 'polypeptide(L)'
;MQVLQAGEHKYLLLELDQEIIFSILKQAGFEFKLHETPKTIVLELTAAERKAPLLLFDASDPGNLGWFSRCQFYVDGSTGRVLQTPLALANMRDRSDRVLPRSIRVQIAKELPAGFRLPGKQPVTEQMIYAVLYNFANALMQVGVGVCGGSVVKPLAGRTESIGVRN
;
A
#
# COMPACT_ATOMS: atom_id res chain seq x y z
N MET A 1 -0.21 -12.99 17.73
CA MET A 1 0.31 -13.79 16.59
C MET A 1 0.26 -15.26 16.94
N GLN A 2 -0.32 -16.06 16.06
CA GLN A 2 -0.43 -17.50 16.23
C GLN A 2 0.08 -18.25 15.00
N VAL A 3 0.51 -19.50 15.16
CA VAL A 3 0.85 -20.38 14.04
C VAL A 3 -0.37 -21.26 13.74
N LEU A 4 -0.86 -21.19 12.49
CA LEU A 4 -1.95 -22.02 12.00
C LEU A 4 -1.40 -23.17 11.14
N GLN A 5 -1.98 -24.36 11.29
CA GLN A 5 -1.75 -25.50 10.41
C GLN A 5 -2.98 -25.68 9.51
N ALA A 6 -2.80 -25.56 8.19
CA ALA A 6 -3.85 -25.77 7.20
C ALA A 6 -3.41 -26.87 6.22
N GLY A 7 -3.80 -28.12 6.51
CA GLY A 7 -3.28 -29.29 5.80
C GLY A 7 -1.77 -29.42 5.99
N GLU A 8 -1.01 -29.49 4.89
CA GLU A 8 0.46 -29.56 4.92
C GLU A 8 1.14 -28.18 5.11
N HIS A 9 0.37 -27.08 5.03
CA HIS A 9 0.92 -25.73 5.06
C HIS A 9 0.85 -25.10 6.45
N LYS A 10 1.92 -24.38 6.81
CA LYS A 10 1.99 -23.55 8.02
C LYS A 10 1.84 -22.08 7.69
N TYR A 11 0.98 -21.40 8.43
CA TYR A 11 0.73 -19.97 8.31
C TYR A 11 0.97 -19.26 9.64
N LEU A 12 1.32 -17.98 9.56
CA LEU A 12 1.26 -17.03 10.65
C LEU A 12 -0.08 -16.32 10.55
N LEU A 13 -0.86 -16.33 11.64
CA LEU A 13 -2.04 -15.50 11.80
C LEU A 13 -1.68 -14.29 12.65
N LEU A 14 -1.86 -13.11 12.07
CA LEU A 14 -1.69 -11.82 12.71
C LEU A 14 -3.00 -11.38 13.36
N GLU A 15 -2.91 -10.97 14.62
CA GLU A 15 -4.03 -10.45 15.41
C GLU A 15 -3.85 -8.93 15.53
N LEU A 16 -4.15 -8.23 14.45
CA LEU A 16 -3.96 -6.79 14.37
C LEU A 16 -5.08 -6.07 15.13
N ASP A 17 -4.68 -5.17 16.02
CA ASP A 17 -5.53 -4.27 16.77
C ASP A 17 -5.93 -3.08 15.89
N GLN A 18 -7.24 -2.92 15.71
CA GLN A 18 -7.80 -1.87 14.88
C GLN A 18 -7.57 -0.47 15.47
N GLU A 19 -7.51 -0.31 16.80
CA GLU A 19 -7.33 0.99 17.41
C GLU A 19 -5.96 1.58 17.10
N ILE A 20 -4.92 0.73 17.07
CA ILE A 20 -3.57 1.11 16.67
C ILE A 20 -3.55 1.52 15.19
N ILE A 21 -4.20 0.75 14.32
CA ILE A 21 -4.33 1.07 12.88
C ILE A 21 -5.02 2.43 12.72
N PHE A 22 -6.12 2.67 13.44
CA PHE A 22 -6.85 3.93 13.40
C PHE A 22 -5.99 5.12 13.83
N SER A 23 -5.23 4.95 14.91
CA SER A 23 -4.30 5.97 15.39
C SER A 23 -3.26 6.32 14.33
N ILE A 24 -2.65 5.31 13.70
CA ILE A 24 -1.67 5.49 12.62
C ILE A 24 -2.27 6.27 11.44
N LEU A 25 -3.44 5.86 10.95
CA LEU A 25 -4.06 6.48 9.78
C LEU A 25 -4.50 7.92 10.07
N LYS A 26 -5.04 8.20 11.27
CA LYS A 26 -5.37 9.57 11.70
C LYS A 26 -4.13 10.45 11.79
N GLN A 27 -3.05 9.95 12.38
CA GLN A 27 -1.78 10.69 12.47
C GLN A 27 -1.18 11.00 11.10
N ALA A 28 -1.34 10.09 10.13
CA ALA A 28 -0.92 10.33 8.74
C ALA A 28 -1.86 11.28 7.96
N GLY A 29 -3.00 11.68 8.54
CA GLY A 29 -3.95 12.62 7.93
C GLY A 29 -4.97 11.98 6.97
N PHE A 30 -5.27 10.70 7.13
CA PHE A 30 -6.29 10.00 6.35
C PHE A 30 -7.63 9.92 7.08
N GLU A 31 -8.70 10.21 6.34
CA GLU A 31 -10.01 9.64 6.62
C GLU A 31 -10.04 8.20 6.10
N PHE A 32 -10.74 7.31 6.79
CA PHE A 32 -10.76 5.91 6.36
C PHE A 32 -12.06 5.17 6.68
N LYS A 33 -12.30 4.12 5.90
CA LYS A 33 -13.24 3.04 6.20
C LYS A 33 -12.45 1.74 6.35
N LEU A 34 -12.81 0.95 7.36
CA LEU A 34 -12.20 -0.35 7.60
C LEU A 34 -13.23 -1.45 7.40
N HIS A 35 -12.84 -2.48 6.65
CA HIS A 35 -13.57 -3.73 6.52
C HIS A 35 -12.62 -4.88 6.85
N GLU A 36 -12.97 -5.69 7.84
CA GLU A 36 -12.15 -6.83 8.23
C GLU A 36 -12.80 -8.15 7.84
N THR A 37 -11.97 -9.07 7.33
CA THR A 37 -12.28 -10.48 7.18
C THR A 37 -11.33 -11.29 8.07
N PRO A 38 -11.56 -12.59 8.27
CA PRO A 38 -10.63 -13.43 9.02
C PRO A 38 -9.17 -13.35 8.50
N LYS A 39 -9.01 -13.16 7.19
CA LYS A 39 -7.70 -13.22 6.51
C LYS A 39 -7.09 -11.87 6.18
N THR A 40 -7.88 -10.80 6.20
CA THR A 40 -7.48 -9.52 5.62
C THR A 40 -8.14 -8.34 6.31
N ILE A 41 -7.41 -7.25 6.49
CA ILE A 41 -7.99 -5.93 6.77
C ILE A 41 -7.96 -5.13 5.47
N VAL A 42 -9.08 -4.54 5.09
CA VAL A 42 -9.21 -3.64 3.94
C VAL A 42 -9.48 -2.24 4.45
N LEU A 43 -8.65 -1.30 4.01
CA LEU A 43 -8.67 0.10 4.38
C LEU A 43 -8.95 0.92 3.12
N GLU A 44 -10.07 1.63 3.08
CA GLU A 44 -10.29 2.68 2.08
C GLU A 44 -9.81 3.99 2.68
N LEU A 45 -8.74 4.56 2.13
CA LEU A 45 -8.06 5.73 2.66
C LEU A 45 -8.33 6.94 1.76
N THR A 46 -8.67 8.08 2.34
CA THR A 46 -8.85 9.36 1.63
C THR A 46 -8.14 10.49 2.36
N ALA A 47 -7.25 11.20 1.68
CA ALA A 47 -6.61 12.40 2.20
C ALA A 47 -7.47 13.64 1.92
N ALA A 48 -8.55 13.82 2.67
CA ALA A 48 -9.58 14.84 2.40
C ALA A 48 -9.05 16.28 2.42
N GLU A 49 -8.10 16.57 3.32
CA GLU A 49 -7.49 17.90 3.49
C GLU A 49 -6.42 18.23 2.44
N ARG A 50 -6.00 17.24 1.65
CA ARG A 50 -4.94 17.43 0.65
C ARG A 50 -5.53 18.01 -0.64
N LYS A 51 -4.89 19.02 -1.23
CA LYS A 51 -5.26 19.54 -2.56
C LYS A 51 -4.59 18.77 -3.70
N ALA A 52 -3.35 18.32 -3.48
CA ALA A 52 -2.59 17.53 -4.44
C ALA A 52 -2.93 16.04 -4.36
N PRO A 53 -2.68 15.25 -5.42
CA PRO A 53 -2.76 13.79 -5.36
C PRO A 53 -1.85 13.18 -4.29
N LEU A 54 -2.15 11.94 -3.89
CA LEU A 54 -1.21 11.11 -3.13
C LEU A 54 0.05 10.88 -3.96
N LEU A 55 1.20 10.79 -3.29
CA LEU A 55 2.50 10.62 -3.93
C LEU A 55 2.73 9.15 -4.35
N LEU A 56 1.86 8.66 -5.23
CA LEU A 56 2.02 7.37 -5.91
C LEU A 56 2.46 7.69 -7.34
N PHE A 57 3.70 7.38 -7.72
CA PHE A 57 4.29 7.85 -8.98
C PHE A 57 4.83 6.70 -9.82
N ASP A 58 5.00 6.91 -11.13
CA ASP A 58 5.64 5.92 -12.01
C ASP A 58 7.14 5.87 -11.73
N ALA A 59 7.64 4.74 -11.24
CA ALA A 59 9.05 4.56 -10.92
C ALA A 59 9.93 4.49 -12.18
N SER A 60 9.35 4.25 -13.36
CA SER A 60 10.07 4.17 -14.63
C SER A 60 10.20 5.51 -15.35
N ASP A 61 9.41 6.53 -14.97
CA ASP A 61 9.47 7.84 -15.61
C ASP A 61 10.70 8.64 -15.12
N PRO A 62 11.63 9.04 -16.02
CA PRO A 62 12.80 9.86 -15.67
C PRO A 62 12.45 11.19 -14.99
N GLY A 63 11.25 11.73 -15.19
CA GLY A 63 10.75 12.92 -14.50
C GLY A 63 10.56 12.72 -13.00
N ASN A 64 10.50 11.48 -12.52
CA ASN A 64 10.29 11.14 -11.11
C ASN A 64 11.58 10.76 -10.36
N LEU A 65 12.77 10.94 -10.95
CA LEU A 65 14.06 10.57 -10.34
C LEU A 65 14.26 11.14 -8.92
N GLY A 66 13.78 12.36 -8.67
CA GLY A 66 13.84 12.99 -7.35
C GLY A 66 12.99 12.28 -6.29
N TRP A 67 11.87 11.65 -6.66
CA TRP A 67 11.10 10.81 -5.73
C TRP A 67 11.67 9.40 -5.67
N PHE A 68 12.06 8.84 -6.82
CA PHE A 68 12.66 7.51 -6.91
C PHE A 68 13.87 7.35 -5.97
N SER A 69 14.77 8.33 -5.93
CA SER A 69 15.97 8.30 -5.07
C SER A 69 15.69 8.32 -3.56
N ARG A 70 14.46 8.68 -3.14
CA ARG A 70 14.06 8.83 -1.74
C ARG A 70 12.97 7.85 -1.31
N CYS A 71 12.31 7.18 -2.25
CA CYS A 71 11.19 6.32 -1.95
C CYS A 71 11.64 5.04 -1.25
N GLN A 72 10.89 4.65 -0.22
CA GLN A 72 11.16 3.45 0.59
C GLN A 72 10.29 2.27 0.16
N PHE A 73 9.21 2.54 -0.56
CA PHE A 73 8.20 1.56 -0.94
C PHE A 73 8.00 1.53 -2.44
N TYR A 74 7.85 0.32 -2.93
CA TYR A 74 7.53 0.02 -4.31
C TYR A 74 6.29 -0.86 -4.37
N VAL A 75 5.42 -0.57 -5.33
CA VAL A 75 4.22 -1.33 -5.64
C VAL A 75 4.44 -1.99 -6.98
N ASP A 76 4.28 -3.31 -7.06
CA ASP A 76 4.16 -3.98 -8.34
C ASP A 76 2.84 -3.56 -8.99
N GLY A 77 2.88 -2.80 -10.09
CA GLY A 77 1.67 -2.25 -10.69
C GLY A 77 0.85 -3.27 -11.48
N SER A 78 1.31 -4.51 -11.60
CA SER A 78 0.52 -5.63 -12.14
C SER A 78 -0.33 -6.35 -11.09
N THR A 79 0.13 -6.41 -9.84
CA THR A 79 -0.55 -7.13 -8.74
C THR A 79 -1.06 -6.23 -7.62
N GLY A 80 -0.57 -5.00 -7.54
CA GLY A 80 -0.81 -4.09 -6.43
C GLY A 80 -0.04 -4.45 -5.16
N ARG A 81 0.82 -5.47 -5.15
CA ARG A 81 1.58 -5.86 -3.96
C ARG A 81 2.63 -4.81 -3.64
N VAL A 82 2.64 -4.35 -2.39
CA VAL A 82 3.73 -3.51 -1.87
C VAL A 82 4.90 -4.44 -1.55
N LEU A 83 6.01 -4.29 -2.28
CA LEU A 83 7.11 -5.23 -2.29
C LEU A 83 7.65 -5.50 -0.88
N GLN A 84 7.85 -6.79 -0.57
CA GLN A 84 8.41 -7.27 0.70
C GLN A 84 7.59 -6.88 1.95
N THR A 85 6.30 -6.57 1.79
CA THR A 85 5.38 -6.30 2.91
C THR A 85 4.12 -7.16 2.78
N PRO A 86 3.31 -7.30 3.84
CA PRO A 86 1.98 -7.90 3.73
C PRO A 86 0.92 -6.92 3.20
N LEU A 87 1.33 -5.77 2.67
CA LEU A 87 0.43 -4.76 2.14
C LEU A 87 0.19 -4.96 0.64
N ALA A 88 -1.03 -4.68 0.21
CA ALA A 88 -1.39 -4.46 -1.19
C ALA A 88 -2.12 -3.12 -1.33
N LEU A 89 -1.98 -2.49 -2.48
CA LEU A 89 -2.56 -1.20 -2.83
C LEU A 89 -3.34 -1.33 -4.14
N ALA A 90 -4.49 -0.66 -4.18
CA ALA A 90 -5.26 -0.45 -5.40
C ALA A 90 -5.73 1.01 -5.48
N ASN A 91 -5.89 1.52 -6.70
CA ASN A 91 -6.55 2.81 -6.89
C ASN A 91 -8.03 2.71 -6.51
N MET A 92 -8.54 3.72 -5.81
CA MET A 92 -9.98 3.89 -5.74
C MET A 92 -10.48 4.58 -7.01
N ARG A 93 -11.70 4.27 -7.40
CA ARG A 93 -12.34 4.82 -8.60
C ARG A 93 -13.72 5.32 -8.29
N ASP A 94 -14.15 6.36 -9.00
CA ASP A 94 -15.52 6.83 -8.95
C ASP A 94 -16.46 5.92 -9.76
N ARG A 95 -17.76 6.28 -9.79
CA ARG A 95 -18.77 5.53 -10.55
C ARG A 95 -18.58 5.58 -12.07
N SER A 96 -17.74 6.49 -12.56
CA SER A 96 -17.37 6.65 -13.97
C SER A 96 -16.04 5.97 -14.29
N ASP A 97 -15.56 5.08 -13.41
CA ASP A 97 -14.27 4.38 -13.49
C ASP A 97 -13.04 5.30 -13.46
N ARG A 98 -13.19 6.57 -13.06
CA ARG A 98 -12.06 7.51 -12.97
C ARG A 98 -11.33 7.30 -11.66
N VAL A 99 -10.00 7.21 -11.75
CA VAL A 99 -9.13 7.08 -10.59
C VAL A 99 -9.24 8.31 -9.69
N LEU A 100 -9.44 8.08 -8.40
CA LEU A 100 -9.51 9.12 -7.38
C LEU A 100 -8.08 9.49 -6.92
N PRO A 101 -7.58 10.69 -7.21
CA PRO A 101 -6.17 11.04 -7.00
C PRO A 101 -5.76 11.12 -5.53
N ARG A 102 -6.73 11.23 -4.62
CA ARG A 102 -6.51 11.40 -3.17
C ARG A 102 -6.95 10.20 -2.36
N SER A 103 -7.34 9.11 -3.03
CA SER A 103 -7.94 7.96 -2.39
C SER A 103 -7.37 6.65 -2.93
N ILE A 104 -7.04 5.75 -2.02
CA ILE A 104 -6.51 4.42 -2.32
C ILE A 104 -7.17 3.39 -1.43
N ARG A 105 -7.17 2.14 -1.88
CA ARG A 105 -7.49 0.99 -1.06
C ARG A 105 -6.20 0.29 -0.67
N VAL A 106 -5.99 0.10 0.62
CA VAL A 106 -4.88 -0.68 1.17
C VAL A 106 -5.44 -1.95 1.78
N GLN A 107 -4.81 -3.08 1.49
CA GLN A 107 -5.14 -4.36 2.10
C GLN A 107 -3.96 -4.83 2.93
N ILE A 108 -4.23 -5.33 4.13
CA ILE A 108 -3.25 -5.97 5.02
C ILE A 108 -3.60 -7.45 5.10
N ALA A 109 -2.70 -8.32 4.66
CA ALA A 109 -2.86 -9.76 4.86
C ALA A 109 -2.61 -10.13 6.33
N LYS A 110 -3.58 -10.81 6.96
CA LYS A 110 -3.48 -11.36 8.31
C LYS A 110 -2.90 -12.77 8.33
N GLU A 111 -3.13 -13.53 7.26
CA GLU A 111 -2.55 -14.86 7.07
C GLU A 111 -1.32 -14.76 6.17
N LEU A 112 -0.16 -15.13 6.70
CA LEU A 112 1.11 -15.12 5.97
C LEU A 112 1.74 -16.52 5.96
N PRO A 113 2.49 -16.91 4.91
CA PRO A 113 3.26 -18.15 4.96
C PRO A 113 4.24 -18.15 6.15
N ALA A 114 4.46 -19.29 6.81
CA ALA A 114 5.38 -19.39 7.95
C ALA A 114 6.83 -18.95 7.62
N GLY A 115 7.23 -19.10 6.35
CA GLY A 115 8.53 -18.64 5.84
C GLY A 115 8.59 -17.16 5.48
N PHE A 116 7.48 -16.41 5.57
CA PHE A 116 7.45 -15.00 5.19
C PHE A 116 8.38 -14.19 6.10
N ARG A 117 9.17 -13.30 5.49
CA ARG A 117 10.12 -12.43 6.19
C ARG A 117 10.02 -11.03 5.60
N LEU A 118 10.22 -10.06 6.48
CA LEU A 118 10.37 -8.66 6.09
C LEU A 118 11.80 -8.39 5.58
N PRO A 119 12.05 -7.22 4.98
CA PRO A 119 13.38 -6.84 4.51
C PRO A 119 14.45 -7.08 5.59
N GLY A 120 15.63 -7.55 5.18
CA GLY A 120 16.68 -7.95 6.12
C GLY A 120 16.44 -9.30 6.82
N LYS A 121 15.57 -10.15 6.28
CA LYS A 121 15.20 -11.48 6.82
C LYS A 121 14.58 -11.41 8.23
N GLN A 122 13.98 -10.27 8.58
CA GLN A 122 13.39 -10.07 9.89
C GLN A 122 12.12 -10.94 10.06
N PRO A 123 11.91 -11.55 11.24
CA PRO A 123 10.66 -12.23 11.55
C PRO A 123 9.53 -11.21 11.58
N VAL A 124 8.32 -11.66 11.23
CA VAL A 124 7.14 -10.81 11.22
C VAL A 124 6.49 -10.83 12.59
N THR A 125 6.17 -9.64 13.09
CA THR A 125 5.38 -9.42 14.32
C THR A 125 4.34 -8.34 14.03
N GLU A 126 3.27 -8.28 14.83
CA GLU A 126 2.25 -7.23 14.69
C GLU A 126 2.85 -5.82 14.80
N GLN A 127 3.79 -5.60 15.72
CA GLN A 127 4.44 -4.29 15.89
C GLN A 127 5.16 -3.85 14.62
N MET A 128 5.80 -4.79 13.91
CA MET A 128 6.47 -4.48 12.67
C MET A 128 5.47 -4.14 11.55
N ILE A 129 4.30 -4.79 11.53
CA ILE A 129 3.24 -4.46 10.57
C ILE A 129 2.69 -3.05 10.82
N TYR A 130 2.51 -2.66 12.09
CA TYR A 130 2.14 -1.28 12.43
C TYR A 130 3.19 -0.27 11.97
N ALA A 131 4.48 -0.55 12.21
CA ALA A 131 5.56 0.31 11.75
C ALA A 131 5.60 0.44 10.21
N VAL A 132 5.41 -0.67 9.49
CA VAL A 132 5.33 -0.68 8.03
C VAL A 132 4.13 0.15 7.55
N LEU A 133 2.95 -0.03 8.14
CA LEU A 133 1.75 0.74 7.79
C LEU A 133 1.96 2.24 8.03
N TYR A 134 2.54 2.61 9.17
CA TYR A 134 2.85 4.00 9.49
C TYR A 134 3.80 4.63 8.47
N ASN A 135 4.91 3.96 8.17
CA ASN A 135 5.90 4.45 7.20
C ASN A 135 5.29 4.51 5.79
N PHE A 136 4.46 3.54 5.41
CA PHE A 136 3.79 3.51 4.12
C PHE A 136 2.79 4.66 3.97
N ALA A 137 1.95 4.89 4.98
CA ALA A 137 0.98 6.00 4.99
C ALA A 137 1.70 7.36 4.89
N ASN A 138 2.79 7.55 5.64
CA ASN A 138 3.60 8.76 5.55
C ASN A 138 4.29 8.90 4.18
N ALA A 139 4.78 7.81 3.60
CA ALA A 139 5.40 7.83 2.28
C ALA A 139 4.43 8.32 1.21
N LEU A 140 3.18 7.87 1.23
CA LEU A 140 2.12 8.34 0.31
C LEU A 140 1.81 9.84 0.45
N MET A 141 2.07 10.42 1.62
CA MET A 141 1.76 11.83 1.90
C MET A 141 2.93 12.77 1.62
N GLN A 142 4.17 12.33 1.92
CA GLN A 142 5.32 13.23 2.04
C GLN A 142 6.52 12.86 1.17
N VAL A 143 6.74 11.57 0.90
CA VAL A 143 8.01 11.09 0.30
C VAL A 143 7.82 10.65 -1.15
N GLY A 144 6.85 9.77 -1.39
CA GLY A 144 6.66 9.06 -2.64
C GLY A 144 6.67 7.54 -2.46
N VAL A 145 5.78 6.88 -3.18
CA VAL A 145 5.70 5.43 -3.38
C VAL A 145 5.78 5.16 -4.88
N GLY A 146 6.76 4.35 -5.30
CA GLY A 146 6.97 4.04 -6.71
C GLY A 146 6.07 2.90 -7.19
N VAL A 147 5.43 3.06 -8.33
CA VAL A 147 4.74 1.99 -9.05
C VAL A 147 5.69 1.42 -10.09
N CYS A 148 5.92 0.12 -10.02
CA CYS A 148 6.82 -0.61 -10.90
C CYS A 148 6.02 -1.44 -11.91
N GLY A 149 5.99 -0.98 -13.15
CA GLY A 149 5.39 -1.70 -14.28
C GLY A 149 3.88 -1.96 -14.15
N GLY A 150 3.30 -2.61 -15.16
CA GLY A 150 1.89 -3.04 -15.14
C GLY A 150 0.85 -1.94 -15.37
N SER A 151 -0.42 -2.36 -15.45
CA SER A 151 -1.55 -1.48 -15.80
C SER A 151 -2.66 -1.46 -14.74
N VAL A 152 -2.57 -2.28 -13.69
CA VAL A 152 -3.62 -2.46 -12.67
C VAL A 152 -3.59 -1.29 -11.69
N VAL A 153 -2.41 -0.99 -11.15
CA VAL A 153 -2.20 0.21 -10.34
C VAL A 153 -1.71 1.34 -11.23
N LYS A 154 -2.42 2.46 -11.19
CA LYS A 154 -2.10 3.70 -11.88
C LYS A 154 -1.39 4.66 -10.94
N PRO A 155 -0.30 5.31 -11.38
CA PRO A 155 0.25 6.47 -10.71
C PRO A 155 -0.80 7.57 -10.51
N LEU A 156 -0.72 8.28 -9.39
CA LEU A 156 -1.58 9.40 -9.01
C LEU A 156 -0.87 10.75 -9.08
N ALA A 157 0.46 10.75 -8.96
CA ALA A 157 1.32 11.93 -8.96
C ALA A 157 2.45 11.80 -9.98
N GLY A 158 3.05 12.94 -10.31
CA GLY A 158 4.05 13.05 -11.37
C GLY A 158 3.41 13.18 -12.75
N ARG A 159 4.19 12.94 -13.79
CA ARG A 159 3.65 12.79 -15.14
C ARG A 159 2.84 11.49 -15.19
N THR A 160 1.52 11.63 -15.20
CA THR A 160 0.55 10.52 -15.26
C THR A 160 0.04 10.31 -16.70
N GLU A 161 0.57 11.06 -17.67
CA GLU A 161 0.20 10.91 -19.08
C GLU A 161 0.68 9.55 -19.59
N SER A 162 -0.28 8.71 -19.98
CA SER A 162 -0.01 7.65 -20.94
C SER A 162 0.65 8.28 -22.16
N ILE A 163 1.85 7.83 -22.50
CA ILE A 163 2.46 8.12 -23.80
C ILE A 163 1.39 7.77 -24.85
N GLY A 164 0.76 8.80 -25.41
CA GLY A 164 -0.23 8.64 -26.46
C GLY A 164 0.42 7.92 -27.64
N VAL A 165 -0.35 7.05 -28.28
CA VAL A 165 0.03 6.46 -29.57
C VAL A 165 0.44 7.61 -30.48
N ARG A 166 1.73 7.67 -30.83
CA ARG A 166 2.20 8.59 -31.88
C ARG A 166 1.52 8.12 -33.18
N ASN A 167 0.64 8.97 -33.72
CA ASN A 167 0.15 8.86 -35.09
C ASN A 167 1.30 8.88 -36.09
#